data_AF-D3PEY5-F1
#
_entry.id   AF-D3PEY5-F1
#
_cell.length_a   1.000
_cell.length_b   1.000
_cell.length_c   1.000
_cell.angle_alpha   90.00
_cell.angle_beta   90.00
_cell.angle_gamma   90.00
#
_symmetry.space_group_name_H-M   'P 1'
#
loop_
_entity.id
_entity.type
_entity.pdbx_description
1 polymer ?
#
loop_
_entity_poly.entity_id
_entity_poly.type
_entity_poly.pdbx_seq_one_letter_code
_entity_poly.pdbx_strand_id
1 'polypeptide(L)'
;MLFNKIFKRIEKGYTFTQYDILRIADKEGWTIAHEQVNKGWITGNLKLLKIADKHGWTVAHEQAINKRVTDRIEVLKITDIYGYTVAEKQADFSGYLPNIKHILTTTNEKGLPLALYLYNSSVKLLKDVKKSFLKSEYYETYPEKITNILLNKITFYDKLNKAISRYFVQTNVC
;
A
#
# COMPACT_ATOMS: atom_id res chain seq x y z
N MET A 1 20.56 21.05 -11.64
CA MET A 1 20.48 21.50 -13.05
C MET A 1 19.96 20.44 -14.01
N LEU A 2 20.43 19.17 -13.95
CA LEU A 2 19.99 18.12 -14.88
C LEU A 2 18.56 17.63 -14.61
N PHE A 3 18.22 17.35 -13.35
CA PHE A 3 16.86 16.95 -12.95
C PHE A 3 15.79 17.92 -13.49
N ASN A 4 15.89 19.21 -13.18
CA ASN A 4 14.92 20.22 -13.63
C ASN A 4 14.77 20.30 -15.16
N LYS A 5 15.84 20.03 -15.93
CA LYS A 5 15.75 20.00 -17.40
C LYS A 5 14.94 18.80 -17.89
N ILE A 6 15.12 17.64 -17.26
CA ILE A 6 14.40 16.41 -17.60
C ILE A 6 12.95 16.49 -17.13
N PHE A 7 12.72 16.97 -15.91
CA PHE A 7 11.40 17.24 -15.34
C PHE A 7 10.54 18.09 -16.30
N LYS A 8 11.06 19.22 -16.80
CA LYS A 8 10.36 20.06 -17.78
C LYS A 8 10.02 19.35 -19.08
N ARG A 9 10.74 18.27 -19.45
CA ARG A 9 10.38 17.44 -20.60
C ARG A 9 9.26 16.48 -20.25
N ILE A 10 9.27 15.89 -19.05
CA ILE A 10 8.16 15.06 -18.56
C ILE A 10 6.87 15.88 -18.51
N GLU A 11 6.92 17.14 -18.05
CA GLU A 11 5.75 18.04 -18.06
C GLU A 11 5.19 18.29 -19.46
N LYS A 12 6.02 18.17 -20.50
CA LYS A 12 5.63 18.26 -21.91
C LYS A 12 5.20 16.91 -22.51
N GLY A 13 5.07 15.87 -21.69
CA GLY A 13 4.65 14.52 -22.10
C GLY A 13 5.77 13.58 -22.55
N TYR A 14 7.03 13.95 -22.39
CA TYR A 14 8.14 13.05 -22.73
C TYR A 14 8.26 11.94 -21.69
N THR A 15 8.51 10.72 -22.16
CA THR A 15 8.75 9.54 -21.31
C THR A 15 10.17 9.03 -21.56
N PHE A 16 10.87 8.67 -20.49
CA PHE A 16 12.20 8.07 -20.54
C PHE A 16 12.12 6.61 -20.10
N THR A 17 12.99 5.77 -20.68
CA THR A 17 13.08 4.34 -20.37
C THR A 17 14.49 3.94 -19.94
N GLN A 18 15.48 4.80 -20.15
CA GLN A 18 16.87 4.56 -19.80
C GLN A 18 17.03 4.63 -18.28
N TYR A 19 17.54 3.54 -17.68
CA TYR A 19 17.68 3.42 -16.23
C TYR A 19 18.55 4.54 -15.62
N ASP A 20 19.59 4.98 -16.32
CA ASP A 20 20.47 6.06 -15.86
C ASP A 20 19.78 7.42 -15.83
N ILE A 21 18.80 7.65 -16.71
CA ILE A 21 17.98 8.86 -16.70
C ILE A 21 16.95 8.77 -15.56
N LEU A 22 16.29 7.61 -15.45
CA LEU A 22 15.23 7.36 -14.49
C LEU A 22 15.69 7.45 -13.03
N ARG A 23 16.96 7.16 -12.73
CA ARG A 23 17.53 7.26 -11.38
C ARG A 23 17.99 8.66 -10.98
N ILE A 24 17.97 9.63 -11.90
CA ILE A 24 18.39 11.01 -11.58
C ILE A 24 17.42 11.56 -10.54
N ALA A 25 17.97 11.98 -9.40
CA ALA A 25 17.21 12.46 -8.26
C ALA A 25 17.34 13.97 -8.09
N ASP A 26 16.33 14.59 -7.48
CA ASP A 26 16.46 15.88 -6.85
C ASP A 26 17.17 15.79 -5.49
N LYS A 27 17.24 16.91 -4.77
CA LYS A 27 17.88 16.99 -3.45
C LYS A 27 17.18 16.16 -2.37
N GLU A 28 15.92 15.80 -2.58
CA GLU A 28 15.12 15.01 -1.64
C GLU A 28 15.15 13.51 -1.97
N GLY A 29 15.87 13.11 -3.04
CA GLY A 29 15.88 11.74 -3.53
C GLY A 29 14.71 11.41 -4.45
N TRP A 30 13.84 12.38 -4.76
CA TRP A 30 12.74 12.18 -5.71
C TRP A 30 13.30 12.04 -7.12
N THR A 31 13.07 10.88 -7.74
CA THR A 31 13.68 10.56 -9.04
C THR A 31 12.78 10.86 -10.23
N ILE A 32 13.38 10.93 -11.42
CA ILE A 32 12.65 10.99 -12.70
C ILE A 32 11.66 9.82 -12.81
N ALA A 33 11.98 8.64 -12.28
CA ALA A 33 11.04 7.53 -12.21
C ALA A 33 9.81 7.84 -11.34
N HIS A 34 9.98 8.45 -10.17
CA HIS A 34 8.85 8.89 -9.34
C HIS A 34 7.97 9.88 -10.12
N GLU A 35 8.60 10.87 -10.76
CA GLU A 35 7.87 11.87 -11.53
C GLU A 35 7.09 11.27 -12.70
N GLN A 36 7.71 10.38 -13.48
CA GLN A 36 7.00 9.71 -14.58
C GLN A 36 5.82 8.89 -14.08
N VAL A 37 5.97 8.18 -12.95
CA VAL A 37 4.87 7.41 -12.36
C VAL A 37 3.74 8.32 -11.89
N ASN A 38 4.07 9.45 -11.27
CA ASN A 38 3.10 10.50 -10.89
C ASN A 38 2.34 11.04 -12.12
N LYS A 39 2.95 11.02 -13.31
CA LYS A 39 2.29 11.35 -14.59
C LYS A 39 1.61 10.16 -15.27
N GLY A 40 1.52 9.01 -14.61
CA GLY A 40 0.79 7.83 -15.08
C GLY A 40 1.63 6.78 -15.82
N TRP A 41 2.95 6.95 -15.89
CA TRP A 41 3.85 5.89 -16.36
C TRP A 41 3.81 4.68 -15.43
N ILE A 42 3.98 3.48 -15.98
CA ILE A 42 3.94 2.22 -15.24
C ILE A 42 5.21 1.44 -15.55
N THR A 43 5.84 0.90 -14.50
CA THR A 43 6.97 0.00 -14.67
C THR A 43 6.78 -1.28 -13.87
N GLY A 44 7.18 -2.40 -14.48
CA GLY A 44 7.32 -3.70 -13.81
C GLY A 44 8.75 -3.98 -13.34
N ASN A 45 9.69 -3.06 -13.56
CA ASN A 45 11.09 -3.28 -13.24
C ASN A 45 11.32 -3.15 -11.72
N LEU A 46 11.61 -4.28 -11.08
CA LEU A 46 11.79 -4.34 -9.63
C LEU A 46 12.91 -3.43 -9.12
N LYS A 47 14.00 -3.24 -9.90
CA LYS A 47 15.10 -2.36 -9.50
C LYS A 47 14.68 -0.90 -9.46
N LEU A 48 13.76 -0.49 -10.34
CA LEU A 48 13.20 0.86 -10.33
C LEU A 48 12.17 1.02 -9.22
N LEU A 49 11.28 0.04 -9.07
CA LEU A 49 10.23 0.03 -8.04
C LEU A 49 10.79 0.17 -6.61
N LYS A 50 12.01 -0.30 -6.37
CA LYS A 50 12.72 -0.21 -5.08
C LYS A 50 13.51 1.08 -4.85
N ILE A 51 13.60 1.97 -5.85
CA ILE A 51 14.29 3.25 -5.65
C ILE A 51 13.47 4.08 -4.68
N ALA A 52 14.09 4.50 -3.59
CA ALA A 52 13.50 5.27 -2.53
C ALA A 52 13.99 6.72 -2.53
N ASP A 53 13.12 7.65 -2.17
CA ASP A 53 13.50 8.98 -1.74
C ASP A 53 14.05 8.97 -0.29
N LYS A 54 14.40 10.14 0.24
CA LYS A 54 14.91 10.27 1.62
C LYS A 54 13.94 9.81 2.72
N HIS A 55 12.65 9.68 2.40
CA HIS A 55 11.60 9.23 3.31
C HIS A 55 11.28 7.73 3.12
N GLY A 56 12.06 7.01 2.31
CA GLY A 56 11.72 5.62 2.01
C GLY A 56 10.49 5.50 1.10
N TRP A 57 9.94 6.62 0.60
CA TRP A 57 8.88 6.58 -0.39
C TRP A 57 9.48 6.07 -1.68
N THR A 58 8.91 5.01 -2.25
CA THR A 58 9.50 4.33 -3.40
C THR A 58 8.67 4.59 -4.64
N VAL A 59 9.27 4.34 -5.81
CA VAL A 59 8.53 4.34 -7.07
C VAL A 59 7.32 3.39 -7.01
N ALA A 60 7.40 2.30 -6.24
CA ALA A 60 6.26 1.41 -5.99
C ALA A 60 5.15 2.06 -5.15
N HIS A 61 5.50 2.81 -4.10
CA HIS A 61 4.53 3.59 -3.32
C HIS A 61 3.81 4.60 -4.23
N GLU A 62 4.57 5.28 -5.09
CA GLU A 62 4.03 6.23 -6.06
C GLU A 62 3.09 5.56 -7.06
N GLN A 63 3.44 4.36 -7.56
CA GLN A 63 2.57 3.60 -8.47
C GLN A 63 1.27 3.19 -7.78
N ALA A 64 1.35 2.78 -6.52
CA ALA A 64 0.20 2.33 -5.75
C ALA A 64 -0.83 3.46 -5.51
N ILE A 65 -0.39 4.69 -5.17
CA ILE A 65 -1.30 5.83 -5.00
C ILE A 65 -1.93 6.27 -6.32
N ASN A 66 -1.23 6.07 -7.44
CA ASN A 66 -1.75 6.31 -8.80
C ASN A 66 -2.64 5.17 -9.31
N LYS A 67 -3.19 4.35 -8.40
CA LYS A 67 -4.10 3.22 -8.67
C LYS A 67 -3.51 2.17 -9.60
N ARG A 68 -2.17 2.04 -9.62
CA ARG A 68 -1.47 1.01 -10.39
C ARG A 68 -1.14 -0.14 -9.46
N VAL A 69 -1.93 -1.20 -9.60
CA VAL A 69 -1.92 -2.33 -8.68
C VAL A 69 -0.85 -3.35 -9.07
N THR A 70 -0.30 -4.04 -8.07
CA THR A 70 0.57 -5.19 -8.25
C THR A 70 0.21 -6.30 -7.25
N ASP A 71 0.42 -7.55 -7.64
CA ASP A 71 0.32 -8.73 -6.77
C ASP A 71 1.71 -9.24 -6.31
N ARG A 72 2.78 -8.55 -6.69
CA ARG A 72 4.15 -8.98 -6.40
C ARG A 72 4.47 -8.76 -4.93
N ILE A 73 4.61 -9.84 -4.18
CA ILE A 73 4.83 -9.83 -2.73
C ILE A 73 6.09 -9.03 -2.36
N GLU A 74 7.17 -9.19 -3.14
CA GLU A 74 8.43 -8.48 -2.93
C GLU A 74 8.32 -6.97 -3.14
N VAL A 75 7.26 -6.50 -3.80
CA VAL A 75 6.92 -5.07 -3.95
C VAL A 75 5.96 -4.65 -2.85
N LEU A 76 4.92 -5.46 -2.60
CA LEU A 76 3.88 -5.19 -1.60
C LEU A 76 4.41 -5.03 -0.17
N LYS A 77 5.50 -5.73 0.18
CA LYS A 77 6.16 -5.66 1.50
C LYS A 77 7.03 -4.42 1.71
N ILE A 78 7.39 -3.69 0.66
CA ILE A 78 8.30 -2.54 0.77
C ILE A 78 7.66 -1.52 1.71
N THR A 79 8.41 -1.07 2.72
CA THR A 79 7.98 -0.08 3.70
C THR A 79 8.72 1.23 3.54
N ASP A 80 8.00 2.34 3.71
CA ASP A 80 8.62 3.65 3.92
C ASP A 80 9.16 3.81 5.36
N ILE A 81 9.78 4.96 5.68
CA ILE A 81 10.34 5.20 7.02
C ILE A 81 9.28 5.25 8.13
N TYR A 82 8.03 5.54 7.78
CA TYR A 82 6.90 5.57 8.70
C TYR A 82 6.29 4.19 8.90
N GLY A 83 6.73 3.20 8.11
CA GLY A 83 6.27 1.83 8.15
C GLY A 83 5.04 1.56 7.31
N TYR A 84 4.63 2.50 6.44
CA TYR A 84 3.56 2.24 5.48
C TYR A 84 4.07 1.33 4.37
N THR A 85 3.30 0.29 4.05
CA THR A 85 3.63 -0.61 2.94
C THR A 85 3.03 -0.16 1.61
N VAL A 86 3.61 -0.64 0.49
CA VAL A 86 2.99 -0.50 -0.83
C VAL A 86 1.60 -1.13 -0.86
N ALA A 87 1.40 -2.26 -0.17
CA ALA A 87 0.08 -2.89 -0.07
C ALA A 87 -0.97 -2.00 0.60
N GLU A 88 -0.59 -1.28 1.65
CA GLU A 88 -1.46 -0.29 2.29
C GLU A 88 -1.83 0.82 1.34
N LYS A 89 -0.85 1.45 0.68
CA LYS A 89 -1.12 2.52 -0.29
C LYS A 89 -1.98 2.03 -1.46
N GLN A 90 -1.75 0.81 -1.91
CA GLN A 90 -2.58 0.21 -2.95
C GLN A 90 -4.02 0.07 -2.47
N ALA A 91 -4.25 -0.43 -1.26
CA ALA A 91 -5.60 -0.58 -0.73
C ALA A 91 -6.29 0.77 -0.46
N ASP A 92 -5.57 1.74 0.10
CA ASP A 92 -6.06 3.09 0.39
C ASP A 92 -6.57 3.80 -0.88
N PHE A 93 -5.81 3.72 -1.98
CA PHE A 93 -6.03 4.58 -3.15
C PHE A 93 -6.68 3.86 -4.34
N SER A 94 -6.44 2.56 -4.52
CA SER A 94 -7.01 1.81 -5.65
C SER A 94 -8.31 1.08 -5.30
N GLY A 95 -8.57 0.82 -4.02
CA GLY A 95 -9.65 -0.07 -3.58
C GLY A 95 -9.45 -1.54 -3.98
N TYR A 96 -8.29 -1.87 -4.56
CA TYR A 96 -7.91 -3.22 -4.95
C TYR A 96 -7.15 -3.90 -3.82
N LEU A 97 -7.61 -5.11 -3.49
CA LEU A 97 -6.87 -6.02 -2.64
C LEU A 97 -6.01 -6.92 -3.51
N PRO A 98 -4.68 -6.90 -3.34
CA PRO A 98 -3.88 -7.99 -3.82
C PRO A 98 -4.40 -9.31 -3.23
N ASN A 99 -4.13 -10.43 -3.89
CA ASN A 99 -4.70 -11.73 -3.51
C ASN A 99 -4.65 -11.99 -1.99
N ILE A 100 -5.85 -12.00 -1.35
CA ILE A 100 -6.04 -12.05 0.10
C ILE A 100 -5.29 -13.23 0.73
N LYS A 101 -5.22 -14.38 0.04
CA LYS A 101 -4.52 -15.59 0.53
C LYS A 101 -3.05 -15.31 0.83
N HIS A 102 -2.40 -14.49 0.02
CA HIS A 102 -0.99 -14.14 0.20
C HIS A 102 -0.81 -13.04 1.25
N ILE A 103 -1.68 -12.03 1.29
CA ILE A 103 -1.58 -10.97 2.30
C ILE A 103 -1.81 -11.51 3.72
N LEU A 104 -2.71 -12.49 3.86
CA LEU A 104 -2.98 -13.17 5.13
C LEU A 104 -1.80 -14.00 5.63
N THR A 105 -0.82 -14.38 4.80
CA THR A 105 0.34 -15.21 5.16
C THR A 105 1.67 -14.44 5.14
N THR A 106 1.63 -13.17 4.72
CA THR A 106 2.83 -12.37 4.49
C THR A 106 3.05 -11.40 5.63
N THR A 107 4.27 -11.35 6.18
CA THR A 107 4.68 -10.34 7.16
C THR A 107 5.58 -9.27 6.56
N ASN A 108 5.57 -8.08 7.17
CA ASN A 108 6.56 -7.02 6.91
C ASN A 108 7.91 -7.35 7.59
N GLU A 109 8.87 -6.44 7.46
CA GLU A 109 10.22 -6.59 8.02
C GLU A 109 10.25 -6.71 9.55
N LYS A 110 9.17 -6.25 10.22
CA LYS A 110 8.96 -6.35 11.66
C LYS A 110 8.20 -7.61 12.08
N GLY A 111 7.91 -8.53 11.15
CA GLY A 111 7.17 -9.77 11.41
C GLY A 111 5.66 -9.57 11.58
N LEU A 112 5.11 -8.39 11.27
CA LEU A 112 3.68 -8.13 11.39
C LEU A 112 2.94 -8.52 10.09
N PRO A 113 1.82 -9.25 10.15
CA PRO A 113 1.05 -9.62 8.96
C PRO A 113 0.60 -8.39 8.16
N LEU A 114 0.80 -8.35 6.84
CA LEU A 114 0.33 -7.26 5.98
C LEU A 114 -1.19 -7.07 6.08
N ALA A 115 -1.93 -8.15 6.33
CA ALA A 115 -3.37 -8.11 6.55
C ALA A 115 -3.79 -7.20 7.71
N LEU A 116 -2.92 -7.00 8.71
CA LEU A 116 -3.19 -6.10 9.83
C LEU A 116 -3.25 -4.63 9.42
N TYR A 117 -2.59 -4.28 8.31
CA TYR A 117 -2.50 -2.90 7.87
C TYR A 117 -3.59 -2.54 6.87
N LEU A 118 -3.96 -3.46 5.98
CA LEU A 118 -5.15 -3.34 5.12
C LEU A 118 -6.44 -3.14 5.91
N TYR A 119 -6.45 -3.63 7.14
CA TYR A 119 -7.57 -3.55 8.07
C TYR A 119 -7.91 -2.10 8.47
N ASN A 120 -6.93 -1.20 8.52
CA ASN A 120 -7.15 0.22 8.84
C ASN A 120 -7.67 1.03 7.65
N SER A 121 -7.46 0.53 6.43
CA SER A 121 -7.64 1.26 5.18
C SER A 121 -9.07 1.22 4.61
N SER A 122 -9.94 0.29 5.03
CA SER A 122 -11.34 0.32 4.56
C SER A 122 -12.33 -0.53 5.37
N VAL A 123 -13.48 0.06 5.70
CA VAL A 123 -14.59 -0.57 6.44
C VAL A 123 -15.28 -1.70 5.64
N LYS A 124 -15.30 -1.59 4.30
CA LYS A 124 -15.84 -2.64 3.40
C LYS A 124 -14.97 -3.90 3.42
N LEU A 125 -13.67 -3.72 3.63
CA LEU A 125 -12.66 -4.77 3.71
C LEU A 125 -12.83 -5.68 4.93
N LEU A 126 -13.35 -5.15 6.04
CA LEU A 126 -13.48 -5.86 7.31
C LEU A 126 -14.32 -7.14 7.22
N LYS A 127 -15.42 -7.10 6.46
CA LYS A 127 -16.33 -8.24 6.32
C LYS A 127 -15.71 -9.35 5.48
N ASP A 128 -15.05 -9.00 4.39
CA ASP A 128 -14.44 -9.95 3.46
C ASP A 128 -13.12 -10.53 4.00
N VAL A 129 -12.31 -9.70 4.68
CA VAL A 129 -11.09 -10.15 5.37
C VAL A 129 -11.45 -11.05 6.55
N LYS A 130 -12.45 -10.70 7.38
CA LYS A 130 -12.90 -11.57 8.49
C LYS A 130 -13.43 -12.91 7.97
N LYS A 131 -14.26 -12.89 6.92
CA LYS A 131 -14.84 -14.11 6.33
C LYS A 131 -13.75 -14.98 5.68
N SER A 132 -12.75 -14.39 5.04
CA SER A 132 -11.65 -15.11 4.40
C SER A 132 -10.65 -15.65 5.43
N PHE A 133 -10.33 -14.88 6.47
CA PHE A 133 -9.46 -15.31 7.57
C PHE A 133 -10.04 -16.50 8.33
N LEU A 134 -11.33 -16.42 8.71
CA LEU A 134 -12.04 -17.50 9.42
C LEU A 134 -12.23 -18.77 8.57
N LYS A 135 -12.18 -18.67 7.23
CA LYS A 135 -12.28 -19.80 6.31
C LYS A 135 -10.92 -20.31 5.83
N SER A 136 -9.83 -19.63 6.17
CA SER A 136 -8.51 -20.04 5.71
C SER A 136 -8.05 -21.26 6.50
N GLU A 137 -7.52 -22.25 5.78
CA GLU A 137 -6.85 -23.44 6.32
C GLU A 137 -5.65 -23.10 7.22
N TYR A 138 -5.24 -21.83 7.23
CA TYR A 138 -4.12 -21.28 7.99
C TYR A 138 -4.51 -20.74 9.37
N TYR A 139 -5.80 -20.63 9.70
CA TYR A 139 -6.25 -20.16 11.02
C TYR A 139 -5.63 -20.97 12.17
N GLU A 140 -5.48 -22.28 11.97
CA GLU A 140 -4.90 -23.21 12.94
C GLU A 140 -3.36 -23.12 13.03
N THR A 141 -2.71 -22.49 12.05
CA THR A 141 -1.22 -22.39 11.97
C THR A 141 -0.66 -21.12 12.60
N TYR A 142 -1.52 -20.17 13.00
CA TYR A 142 -1.08 -18.94 13.63
C TYR A 142 -0.87 -19.13 15.14
N PRO A 143 0.20 -18.54 15.72
CA PRO A 143 0.32 -18.46 17.17
C PRO A 143 -0.93 -17.81 17.76
N GLU A 144 -1.54 -18.46 18.74
CA GLU A 144 -2.81 -18.06 19.37
C GLU A 144 -2.83 -16.56 19.75
N LYS A 145 -1.68 -16.05 20.20
CA LYS A 145 -1.47 -14.63 20.55
C LYS A 145 -1.72 -13.69 19.36
N ILE A 146 -1.27 -14.03 18.16
CA ILE A 146 -1.45 -13.22 16.94
C ILE A 146 -2.92 -13.29 16.48
N THR A 147 -3.52 -14.48 16.50
CA THR A 147 -4.94 -14.69 16.17
C THR A 147 -5.84 -13.89 17.11
N ASN A 148 -5.56 -13.90 18.41
CA ASN A 148 -6.31 -13.14 19.42
C ASN A 148 -6.13 -11.62 19.24
N ILE A 149 -4.93 -11.14 18.93
CA ILE A 149 -4.71 -9.71 18.64
C ILE A 149 -5.53 -9.27 17.41
N LEU A 150 -5.50 -10.07 16.34
CA LEU A 150 -6.28 -9.80 15.11
C LEU A 150 -7.79 -9.84 15.39
N LEU A 151 -8.29 -10.86 16.08
CA LEU A 151 -9.72 -10.99 16.42
C LEU A 151 -10.20 -9.87 17.34
N ASN A 152 -9.38 -9.46 18.32
CA ASN A 152 -9.71 -8.36 19.22
C ASN A 152 -9.78 -7.03 18.48
N LYS A 153 -8.84 -6.77 17.56
CA LYS A 153 -8.91 -5.60 16.67
C LYS A 153 -10.13 -5.68 15.77
N ILE A 154 -10.34 -6.82 15.07
CA ILE A 154 -11.54 -7.09 14.25
C ILE A 154 -12.82 -6.72 15.00
N THR A 155 -12.93 -7.18 16.24
CA THR A 155 -14.10 -6.96 17.10
C THR A 155 -14.21 -5.51 17.56
N PHE A 156 -13.09 -4.85 17.89
CA PHE A 156 -13.07 -3.46 18.31
C PHE A 156 -13.62 -2.52 17.24
N TYR A 157 -13.11 -2.59 16.00
CA TYR A 157 -13.61 -1.66 14.97
C TYR A 157 -15.00 -2.03 14.46
N ASP A 158 -15.42 -3.31 14.51
CA ASP A 158 -16.83 -3.66 14.24
C ASP A 158 -17.78 -2.99 15.24
N LYS A 159 -17.39 -2.96 16.53
CA LYS A 159 -18.13 -2.22 17.57
C LYS A 159 -18.10 -0.71 17.35
N LEU A 160 -16.94 -0.14 17.04
CA LEU A 160 -16.78 1.29 16.78
C LEU A 160 -17.61 1.74 15.58
N ASN A 161 -17.56 1.01 14.46
CA ASN A 161 -18.35 1.32 13.27
C ASN A 161 -19.86 1.25 13.56
N LYS A 162 -20.33 0.25 14.30
CA LYS A 162 -21.73 0.18 14.73
C LYS A 162 -22.13 1.39 15.59
N ALA A 163 -21.24 1.85 16.47
CA ALA A 163 -21.50 3.04 17.29
C ALA A 163 -21.57 4.32 16.43
N ILE A 164 -20.63 4.49 15.50
CA ILE A 164 -20.60 5.62 14.56
C ILE A 164 -21.85 5.62 13.67
N SER A 165 -22.25 4.48 13.12
CA SER A 165 -23.48 4.38 12.30
C SER A 165 -24.73 4.73 13.09
N ARG A 166 -24.83 4.29 14.36
CA ARG A 166 -25.95 4.67 15.24
C ARG A 166 -25.97 6.17 15.50
N TYR A 167 -24.80 6.77 15.73
CA TYR A 167 -24.67 8.21 15.94
C TYR A 167 -25.19 8.99 14.73
N PHE A 168 -24.75 8.66 13.51
CA PHE A 168 -25.22 9.35 12.30
C PHE A 168 -26.73 9.23 12.08
N VAL A 169 -27.32 8.06 12.34
CA VAL A 169 -28.78 7.85 12.27
C VAL A 169 -29.52 8.68 13.32
N GLN A 170 -28.96 8.82 14.52
CA GLN A 170 -29.56 9.59 15.61
C GLN A 170 -29.45 11.11 15.42
N THR A 171 -28.36 11.57 14.79
CA THR A 171 -28.11 13.01 14.60
C THR A 171 -28.65 13.55 13.26
N ASN A 172 -29.24 12.71 12.41
CA ASN A 172 -29.75 13.09 11.09
C ASN A 172 -28.70 13.80 10.21
N VAL A 173 -27.43 13.47 10.44
CA VAL A 173 -26.29 13.97 9.66
C VAL A 173 -26.09 12.95 8.53
N CYS A 174 -26.68 13.22 7.37
CA CYS A 174 -26.43 12.50 6.12
C CYS A 174 -25.28 13.15 5.35
#